data_AF-A0A1B1DTC7-F1
#
_entry.id   AF-A0A1B1DTC7-F1
#
_cell.length_a   1.000
_cell.length_b   1.000
_cell.length_c   1.000
_cell.angle_alpha   90.00
_cell.angle_beta   90.00
_cell.angle_gamma   90.00
#
_symmetry.space_group_name_H-M   'P 1'
#
loop_
_entity.id
_entity.type
_entity.pdbx_description
1 polymer ?
#
loop_
_entity_poly.entity_id
_entity_poly.type
_entity_poly.pdbx_seq_one_letter_code
_entity_poly.pdbx_strand_id
1 'polypeptide(L)'
;MTIWKIFPFLLYHLVLNSFFPCATTKAERPSGLPLSEENIKKLLSINHFDNFENFDNYLKFIKFKYEMVEIAHEHFKKITSQERYVLLNSKDILVKVLNENAENKKFKISKECVEDTAQYILNELRRTNEVKRIEQVVHDEYCDTYRTEYYEYRDRQFNAAFENAHSNWANNELTKNFDPQWKKVKWNIWVDYFNDILHTLKIKDYMLHVSILHLKTISSSCKEVYDALKASLIKTYNNPFKNEYFNFLNSSVEEWEKQKKN
;
A
#
# COMPACT_ATOMS: atom_id res chain seq x y z
N MET A 1 47.01 54.18 -27.01
CA MET A 1 47.70 52.87 -26.83
C MET A 1 47.35 52.28 -25.47
N THR A 2 46.05 52.04 -25.22
CA THR A 2 45.51 51.75 -23.87
C THR A 2 44.63 50.49 -23.86
N ILE A 3 44.16 50.06 -25.04
CA ILE A 3 43.29 48.88 -25.21
C ILE A 3 44.07 47.56 -25.01
N TRP A 4 45.38 47.56 -25.24
CA TRP A 4 46.23 46.35 -25.11
C TRP A 4 46.66 46.03 -23.67
N LYS A 5 46.49 46.94 -22.70
CA LYS A 5 46.83 46.69 -21.29
C LYS A 5 45.67 46.14 -20.46
N ILE A 6 44.43 46.24 -20.96
CA ILE A 6 43.23 45.78 -20.25
C ILE A 6 42.87 44.33 -20.65
N PHE A 7 43.24 43.92 -21.86
CA PHE A 7 42.98 42.58 -22.39
C PHE A 7 43.58 41.43 -21.56
N PRO A 8 44.81 41.52 -21.01
CA PRO A 8 45.37 40.47 -20.16
C PRO A 8 44.66 40.36 -18.80
N PHE A 9 44.16 41.47 -18.26
CA PHE A 9 43.41 41.48 -16.99
C PHE A 9 42.03 40.82 -17.12
N LEU A 10 41.34 41.04 -18.25
CA LEU A 10 40.08 40.39 -18.55
C LEU A 10 40.25 38.88 -18.76
N LEU A 11 41.31 38.45 -19.46
CA LEU A 11 41.63 37.03 -19.63
C LEU A 11 42.03 36.34 -18.32
N TYR A 12 42.77 37.03 -17.44
CA TYR A 12 43.14 36.50 -16.12
C TYR A 12 41.91 36.27 -15.23
N HIS A 13 40.92 37.17 -15.25
CA HIS A 13 39.65 36.97 -14.54
C HIS A 13 38.74 35.91 -15.17
N LEU A 14 38.75 35.76 -16.51
CA LEU A 14 38.01 34.70 -17.20
C LEU A 14 38.58 33.31 -16.92
N VAL A 15 39.91 33.17 -16.82
CA VAL A 15 40.57 31.89 -16.49
C VAL A 15 40.42 31.54 -15.00
N LEU A 16 40.50 32.53 -14.10
CA LEU A 16 40.22 32.28 -12.67
C LEU A 16 38.76 31.86 -12.43
N ASN A 17 37.79 32.47 -13.13
CA ASN A 17 36.39 32.06 -13.04
C ASN A 17 36.08 30.69 -13.70
N SER A 18 36.97 30.15 -14.52
CA SER A 18 36.82 28.81 -15.11
C SER A 18 37.58 27.72 -14.36
N PHE A 19 38.42 28.08 -13.37
CA PHE A 19 39.14 27.15 -12.50
C PHE A 19 38.77 27.23 -11.03
N PHE A 20 37.80 28.06 -10.64
CA PHE A 20 37.05 27.75 -9.43
C PHE A 20 36.27 26.46 -9.71
N PRO A 21 36.51 25.35 -8.98
CA PRO A 21 35.45 24.38 -8.86
C PRO A 21 34.29 25.22 -8.33
N CYS A 22 33.21 25.29 -9.09
CA CYS A 22 31.95 25.74 -8.56
C CYS A 22 31.56 24.67 -7.54
N ALA A 23 32.19 24.73 -6.36
CA ALA A 23 31.70 24.14 -5.15
C ALA A 23 30.45 24.94 -4.85
N THR A 24 29.37 24.56 -5.53
CA THR A 24 28.03 24.84 -5.07
C THR A 24 27.96 24.24 -3.67
N THR A 25 28.23 25.07 -2.67
CA THR A 25 27.91 24.81 -1.26
C THR A 25 26.40 24.90 -1.01
N LYS A 26 25.60 25.11 -2.07
CA LYS A 26 24.40 24.30 -2.19
C LYS A 26 24.85 22.87 -2.41
N ALA A 27 25.15 22.17 -1.30
CA ALA A 27 24.71 20.80 -1.22
C ALA A 27 23.28 20.83 -1.78
N GLU A 28 23.09 20.30 -3.00
CA GLU A 28 21.77 19.91 -3.44
C GLU A 28 21.30 19.05 -2.30
N ARG A 29 20.44 19.64 -1.44
CA ARG A 29 19.77 18.87 -0.40
C ARG A 29 19.21 17.68 -1.17
N PRO A 30 19.52 16.44 -0.78
CA PRO A 30 18.91 15.29 -1.42
C PRO A 30 17.42 15.61 -1.48
N SER A 31 16.92 15.65 -2.70
CA SER A 31 15.59 16.12 -3.04
C SER A 31 14.59 15.09 -2.52
N GLY A 32 14.25 15.23 -1.26
CA GLY A 32 13.39 14.32 -0.51
C GLY A 32 13.75 14.42 0.96
N LEU A 33 12.75 14.30 1.83
CA LEU A 33 13.00 14.29 3.27
C LEU A 33 13.15 12.85 3.74
N PRO A 34 14.14 12.53 4.59
CA PRO A 34 14.11 11.26 5.31
C PRO A 34 12.81 11.17 6.11
N LEU A 35 12.22 9.99 6.18
CA LEU A 35 10.99 9.79 6.96
C LEU A 35 11.29 9.91 8.45
N SER A 36 10.42 10.61 9.18
CA SER A 36 10.40 10.52 10.64
C SER A 36 9.98 9.11 11.07
N GLU A 37 10.41 8.70 12.27
CA GLU A 37 10.00 7.42 12.85
C GLU A 37 8.47 7.33 13.00
N GLU A 38 7.81 8.46 13.29
CA GLU A 38 6.35 8.58 13.33
C GLU A 38 5.71 8.28 11.97
N ASN A 39 6.25 8.83 10.89
CA ASN A 39 5.76 8.56 9.53
C ASN A 39 5.94 7.09 9.16
N ILE A 40 7.07 6.48 9.52
CA ILE A 40 7.32 5.06 9.29
C ILE A 40 6.30 4.22 10.08
N LYS A 41 6.10 4.50 11.38
CA LYS A 41 5.10 3.80 12.21
C LYS A 41 3.69 3.93 11.64
N LYS A 42 3.30 5.12 11.18
CA LYS A 42 1.99 5.36 10.55
C LYS A 42 1.83 4.61 9.23
N LEU A 43 2.87 4.52 8.40
CA LEU A 43 2.81 3.71 7.17
C LEU A 43 2.67 2.22 7.49
N LEU A 44 3.45 1.73 8.45
CA LEU A 44 3.43 0.33 8.85
C LEU A 44 2.12 -0.05 9.54
N SER A 45 1.41 0.91 10.17
CA SER A 45 0.12 0.65 10.81
C SER A 45 -1.00 0.26 9.86
N ILE A 46 -0.83 0.49 8.56
CA ILE A 46 -1.74 -0.03 7.54
C ILE A 46 -1.78 -1.57 7.55
N ASN A 47 -0.75 -2.24 8.06
CA ASN A 47 -0.70 -3.70 8.23
C ASN A 47 -1.17 -4.20 9.61
N HIS A 48 -1.51 -3.31 10.54
CA HIS A 48 -1.97 -3.67 11.88
C HIS A 48 -3.47 -4.00 11.86
N PHE A 49 -3.79 -5.24 11.47
CA PHE A 49 -5.18 -5.76 11.49
C PHE A 49 -5.74 -5.85 12.91
N ASP A 50 -4.89 -5.81 13.94
CA ASP A 50 -5.22 -5.77 15.36
C ASP A 50 -6.03 -4.52 15.76
N ASN A 51 -6.05 -3.49 14.90
CA ASN A 51 -6.94 -2.33 15.04
C ASN A 51 -8.40 -2.63 14.60
N PHE A 52 -8.67 -3.83 14.09
CA PHE A 52 -9.99 -4.30 13.67
C PHE A 52 -10.43 -5.47 14.53
N GLU A 53 -11.75 -5.63 14.69
CA GLU A 53 -12.34 -6.72 15.47
C GLU A 53 -11.94 -8.10 14.96
N ASN A 54 -11.77 -8.25 13.64
CA ASN A 54 -11.33 -9.47 13.01
C ASN A 54 -10.72 -9.19 11.62
N PHE A 55 -10.12 -10.21 11.03
CA PHE A 55 -9.45 -10.12 9.74
C PHE A 55 -10.42 -9.80 8.59
N ASP A 56 -11.65 -10.32 8.61
CA ASP A 56 -12.68 -10.02 7.61
C ASP A 56 -13.07 -8.53 7.59
N ASN A 57 -13.24 -7.92 8.77
CA ASN A 57 -13.51 -6.48 8.88
C ASN A 57 -12.34 -5.63 8.35
N TYR A 58 -11.10 -6.09 8.55
CA TYR A 58 -9.93 -5.47 7.96
C TYR A 58 -9.92 -5.56 6.42
N LEU A 59 -10.23 -6.73 5.85
CA LEU A 59 -10.35 -6.90 4.39
C LEU A 59 -11.48 -6.04 3.80
N LYS A 60 -12.63 -5.96 4.48
CA LYS A 60 -13.74 -5.07 4.11
C LYS A 60 -13.32 -3.61 4.12
N PHE A 61 -12.57 -3.18 5.13
CA PHE A 61 -12.04 -1.82 5.19
C PHE A 61 -11.11 -1.51 4.01
N ILE A 62 -10.20 -2.43 3.66
CA ILE A 62 -9.32 -2.27 2.49
C ILE A 62 -10.14 -2.06 1.22
N LYS A 63 -11.13 -2.92 0.96
CA LYS A 63 -12.01 -2.82 -0.22
C LYS A 63 -12.78 -1.49 -0.24
N PHE A 64 -13.35 -1.11 0.91
CA PHE A 64 -14.05 0.16 1.08
C PHE A 64 -13.15 1.36 0.77
N LYS A 65 -11.95 1.41 1.38
CA LYS A 65 -11.00 2.51 1.18
C LYS A 65 -10.62 2.64 -0.29
N TYR A 66 -10.30 1.52 -0.95
CA TYR A 66 -9.95 1.51 -2.36
C TYR A 66 -11.08 1.99 -3.26
N GLU A 67 -12.30 1.51 -3.03
CA GLU A 67 -13.48 1.94 -3.80
C GLU A 67 -13.76 3.44 -3.65
N MET A 68 -13.63 3.98 -2.43
CA MET A 68 -13.82 5.41 -2.18
C MET A 68 -12.78 6.27 -2.90
N VAL A 69 -11.55 5.78 -3.01
CA VAL A 69 -10.47 6.43 -3.78
C VAL A 69 -10.82 6.48 -5.26
N GLU A 70 -11.25 5.36 -5.85
CA GLU A 70 -11.67 5.30 -7.26
C GLU A 70 -12.85 6.26 -7.53
N ILE A 71 -13.87 6.25 -6.68
CA ILE A 71 -15.02 7.17 -6.78
C ILE A 71 -14.55 8.64 -6.71
N ALA A 72 -13.65 8.95 -5.77
CA ALA A 72 -13.13 10.30 -5.63
C ALA A 72 -12.34 10.75 -6.87
N HIS A 73 -11.48 9.89 -7.44
CA HIS A 73 -10.77 10.18 -8.68
C HIS A 73 -11.72 10.43 -9.85
N GLU A 74 -12.72 9.56 -10.03
CA GLU A 74 -13.69 9.68 -11.12
C GLU A 74 -14.55 10.94 -10.98
N HIS A 75 -14.95 11.30 -9.77
CA HIS A 75 -15.65 12.54 -9.51
C HIS A 75 -14.76 13.76 -9.79
N PHE A 76 -13.51 13.72 -9.31
CA PHE A 76 -12.54 14.82 -9.47
C PHE A 76 -12.29 15.17 -10.94
N LYS A 77 -12.25 14.16 -11.83
CA LYS A 77 -12.11 14.36 -13.28
C LYS A 77 -13.29 15.12 -13.90
N LYS A 78 -14.51 14.97 -13.36
CA LYS A 78 -15.76 15.50 -13.93
C LYS A 78 -16.14 16.89 -13.44
N ILE A 79 -15.61 17.31 -12.29
CA ILE A 79 -15.90 18.61 -11.69
C ILE A 79 -15.01 19.73 -12.24
N THR A 80 -15.48 20.97 -12.08
CA THR A 80 -14.80 22.20 -12.50
C THR A 80 -13.56 22.50 -11.65
N SER A 81 -12.65 23.33 -12.16
CA SER A 81 -11.46 23.76 -11.42
C SER A 81 -11.78 24.43 -10.07
N GLN A 82 -12.89 25.18 -9.99
CA GLN A 82 -13.33 25.82 -8.75
C GLN A 82 -13.78 24.77 -7.72
N GLU A 83 -14.57 23.79 -8.15
CA GLU A 83 -15.02 22.69 -7.28
C GLU A 83 -13.83 21.82 -6.82
N ARG A 84 -12.86 21.57 -7.71
CA ARG A 84 -11.61 20.89 -7.35
C ARG A 84 -10.88 21.63 -6.23
N TYR A 85 -10.76 22.95 -6.33
CA TYR A 85 -10.12 23.75 -5.29
C TYR A 85 -10.85 23.64 -3.94
N VAL A 86 -12.18 23.70 -3.94
CA VAL A 86 -12.98 23.52 -2.72
C VAL A 86 -12.76 22.14 -2.11
N LEU A 87 -12.83 21.08 -2.93
CA LEU A 87 -12.67 19.70 -2.49
C LEU A 87 -11.28 19.44 -1.91
N LEU A 88 -10.22 19.92 -2.57
CA LEU A 88 -8.83 19.76 -2.10
C LEU A 88 -8.54 20.49 -0.77
N ASN A 89 -9.39 21.43 -0.38
CA ASN A 89 -9.25 22.22 0.84
C ASN A 89 -10.31 21.89 1.91
N SER A 90 -11.16 20.88 1.70
CA SER A 90 -12.24 20.54 2.64
C SER A 90 -12.24 19.06 3.02
N LYS A 91 -11.40 18.71 4.00
CA LYS A 91 -11.37 17.34 4.56
C LYS A 91 -12.71 16.94 5.16
N ASP A 92 -13.42 17.88 5.79
CA ASP A 92 -14.69 17.60 6.49
C ASP A 92 -15.81 17.19 5.52
N ILE A 93 -15.82 17.74 4.30
CA ILE A 93 -16.76 17.30 3.24
C ILE A 93 -16.49 15.84 2.88
N LEU A 94 -15.23 15.46 2.69
CA LEU A 94 -14.87 14.07 2.41
C LEU A 94 -15.23 13.15 3.57
N VAL A 95 -14.97 13.54 4.82
CA VAL A 95 -15.36 12.78 6.01
C VAL A 95 -16.86 12.53 6.03
N LYS A 96 -17.67 13.55 5.74
CA LYS A 96 -19.14 13.42 5.66
C LYS A 96 -19.56 12.41 4.59
N VAL A 97 -19.04 12.56 3.37
CA VAL A 97 -19.35 11.65 2.25
C VAL A 97 -18.93 10.21 2.55
N LEU A 98 -17.78 10.00 3.19
CA LEU A 98 -17.30 8.68 3.58
C LEU A 98 -18.20 8.03 4.64
N ASN A 99 -18.67 8.79 5.63
CA ASN A 99 -19.63 8.29 6.62
C ASN A 99 -20.94 7.87 5.97
N GLU A 100 -21.51 8.71 5.09
CA GLU A 100 -22.74 8.38 4.35
C GLU A 100 -22.58 7.11 3.49
N ASN A 101 -21.43 6.95 2.83
CA ASN A 101 -21.13 5.74 2.06
C ASN A 101 -20.96 4.49 2.94
N ALA A 102 -20.33 4.62 4.10
CA ALA A 102 -20.19 3.53 5.05
C ALA A 102 -21.56 3.09 5.62
N GLU A 103 -22.42 4.05 5.98
CA GLU A 103 -23.78 3.81 6.45
C GLU A 103 -24.65 3.11 5.40
N ASN A 104 -24.62 3.59 4.15
CA ASN A 104 -25.35 2.98 3.03
C ASN A 104 -24.95 1.51 2.80
N LYS A 105 -23.67 1.18 3.04
CA LYS A 105 -23.12 -0.18 2.95
C LYS A 105 -23.30 -1.00 4.22
N LYS A 106 -23.91 -0.43 5.27
CA LYS A 106 -24.01 -1.04 6.60
C LYS A 106 -22.64 -1.47 7.15
N PHE A 107 -21.60 -0.72 6.80
CA PHE A 107 -20.23 -0.99 7.23
C PHE A 107 -19.88 -0.09 8.42
N LYS A 108 -19.61 -0.70 9.58
CA LYS A 108 -19.20 0.03 10.78
C LYS A 108 -17.71 0.36 10.66
N ILE A 109 -17.41 1.64 10.49
CA ILE A 109 -16.05 2.16 10.39
C ILE A 109 -15.75 3.10 11.56
N SER A 110 -14.52 3.06 12.09
CA SER A 110 -14.12 3.99 13.15
C SER A 110 -13.90 5.39 12.58
N LYS A 111 -14.09 6.41 13.42
CA LYS A 111 -13.83 7.81 13.04
C LYS A 111 -12.38 8.00 12.55
N GLU A 112 -11.42 7.36 13.20
CA GLU A 112 -10.01 7.40 12.80
C GLU A 112 -9.79 6.84 11.40
N CYS A 113 -10.40 5.69 11.06
CA CYS A 113 -10.30 5.10 9.73
C CYS A 113 -10.93 5.99 8.64
N VAL A 114 -12.03 6.68 8.96
CA VAL A 114 -12.66 7.64 8.04
C VAL A 114 -11.76 8.84 7.80
N GLU A 115 -11.19 9.40 8.87
CA GLU A 115 -10.27 10.54 8.76
C GLU A 115 -8.99 10.19 8.00
N ASP A 116 -8.42 9.01 8.23
CA ASP A 116 -7.27 8.51 7.47
C ASP A 116 -7.62 8.31 6.00
N THR A 117 -8.81 7.75 5.70
CA THR A 117 -9.27 7.58 4.32
C THR A 117 -9.47 8.93 3.62
N ALA A 118 -10.06 9.91 4.28
CA ALA A 118 -10.21 11.26 3.75
C ALA A 118 -8.85 11.91 3.46
N GLN A 119 -7.90 11.78 4.38
CA GLN A 119 -6.55 12.32 4.20
C GLN A 119 -5.81 11.62 3.05
N TYR A 120 -5.95 10.30 2.93
CA TYR A 120 -5.38 9.52 1.84
C TYR A 120 -5.92 9.99 0.48
N ILE A 121 -7.25 10.14 0.36
CA ILE A 121 -7.90 10.63 -0.87
C ILE A 121 -7.39 12.03 -1.24
N LEU A 122 -7.31 12.96 -0.27
CA LEU A 122 -6.78 14.29 -0.54
C LEU A 122 -5.35 14.27 -1.06
N ASN A 123 -4.50 13.44 -0.46
CA ASN A 123 -3.11 13.30 -0.89
C ASN A 123 -3.01 12.73 -2.31
N GLU A 124 -3.85 11.76 -2.66
CA GLU A 124 -3.87 11.16 -4.00
C GLU A 124 -4.34 12.16 -5.06
N LEU A 125 -5.42 12.89 -4.77
CA LEU A 125 -5.94 13.91 -5.67
C LEU A 125 -4.93 15.04 -5.88
N ARG A 126 -4.16 15.43 -4.85
CA ARG A 126 -3.06 16.39 -5.01
C ARG A 126 -1.93 15.81 -5.86
N ARG A 127 -1.42 14.62 -5.49
CA ARG A 127 -0.28 13.97 -6.15
C ARG A 127 -0.50 13.78 -7.64
N THR A 128 -1.70 13.32 -8.03
CA THR A 128 -2.04 13.06 -9.44
C THR A 128 -2.16 14.32 -10.30
N ASN A 129 -2.29 15.50 -9.68
CA ASN A 129 -2.42 16.79 -10.39
C ASN A 129 -1.19 17.71 -10.23
N GLU A 130 -0.19 17.29 -9.47
CA GLU A 130 1.05 18.05 -9.26
C GLU A 130 2.13 17.67 -10.27
N VAL A 131 2.83 18.69 -10.78
CA VAL A 131 4.03 18.46 -11.61
C VAL A 131 5.17 17.97 -10.72
N LYS A 132 5.66 16.76 -10.99
CA LYS A 132 6.80 16.18 -10.27
C LYS A 132 8.11 16.85 -10.69
N ARG A 133 9.00 17.05 -9.71
CA ARG A 133 10.40 17.42 -9.97
C ARG A 133 11.15 16.19 -10.50
N ILE A 134 12.13 16.40 -11.37
CA ILE A 134 12.89 15.30 -12.02
C ILE A 134 13.52 14.39 -10.97
N GLU A 135 14.07 14.95 -9.90
CA GLU A 135 14.73 14.16 -8.88
C GLU A 135 13.75 13.30 -8.08
N GLN A 136 12.51 13.76 -7.89
CA GLN A 136 11.45 12.94 -7.29
C GLN A 136 11.06 11.78 -8.20
N VAL A 137 11.09 11.94 -9.52
CA VAL A 137 10.85 10.84 -10.48
C VAL A 137 11.89 9.75 -10.27
N VAL A 138 13.17 10.11 -10.15
CA VAL A 138 14.26 9.16 -9.91
C VAL A 138 14.07 8.43 -8.57
N HIS A 139 13.72 9.13 -7.49
CA HIS A 139 13.45 8.48 -6.20
C HIS A 139 12.24 7.55 -6.23
N ASP A 140 11.16 7.92 -6.94
CA ASP A 140 9.98 7.10 -7.13
C ASP A 140 10.34 5.80 -7.89
N GLU A 141 11.18 5.87 -8.93
CA GLU A 141 11.65 4.70 -9.69
C GLU A 141 12.47 3.71 -8.83
N TYR A 142 13.36 4.23 -7.97
CA TYR A 142 14.06 3.36 -7.00
C TYR A 142 13.08 2.73 -6.00
N CYS A 143 12.07 3.50 -5.56
CA CYS A 143 11.05 3.00 -4.66
C CYS A 143 10.22 1.87 -5.30
N ASP A 144 9.94 1.97 -6.61
CA ASP A 144 9.31 0.91 -7.41
C ASP A 144 10.12 -0.39 -7.47
N THR A 145 11.45 -0.29 -7.45
CA THR A 145 12.33 -1.46 -7.39
C THR A 145 12.16 -2.20 -6.06
N TYR A 146 12.21 -1.48 -4.93
CA TYR A 146 11.99 -2.07 -3.60
C TYR A 146 10.57 -2.65 -3.44
N ARG A 147 9.58 -1.98 -4.02
CA ARG A 147 8.20 -2.48 -4.10
C ARG A 147 8.14 -3.83 -4.80
N THR A 148 8.79 -3.95 -5.96
CA THR A 148 8.78 -5.17 -6.77
C THR A 148 9.40 -6.33 -6.00
N GLU A 149 10.56 -6.12 -5.38
CA GLU A 149 11.20 -7.14 -4.54
C GLU A 149 10.32 -7.58 -3.36
N TYR A 150 9.64 -6.63 -2.71
CA TYR A 150 8.72 -6.95 -1.62
C TYR A 150 7.53 -7.77 -2.11
N TYR A 151 6.94 -7.41 -3.26
CA TYR A 151 5.80 -8.13 -3.82
C TYR A 151 6.16 -9.57 -4.20
N GLU A 152 7.34 -9.78 -4.79
CA GLU A 152 7.83 -11.12 -5.08
C GLU A 152 8.06 -11.93 -3.80
N TYR A 153 8.68 -11.33 -2.79
CA TYR A 153 8.89 -12.00 -1.50
C TYR A 153 7.56 -12.40 -0.87
N ARG A 154 6.60 -11.46 -0.81
CA ARG A 154 5.25 -11.69 -0.29
C ARG A 154 4.54 -12.83 -1.02
N ASP A 155 4.52 -12.79 -2.34
CA ASP A 155 3.83 -13.80 -3.15
C ASP A 155 4.45 -15.19 -2.94
N ARG A 156 5.78 -15.29 -2.79
CA ARG A 156 6.44 -16.55 -2.40
C ARG A 156 5.97 -17.04 -1.03
N GLN A 157 5.86 -16.16 -0.03
CA GLN A 157 5.39 -16.56 1.31
C GLN A 157 3.92 -17.01 1.29
N PHE A 158 3.06 -16.29 0.57
CA PHE A 158 1.64 -16.62 0.46
C PHE A 158 1.40 -17.92 -0.32
N ASN A 159 2.16 -18.16 -1.39
CA ASN A 159 2.11 -19.45 -2.10
C ASN A 159 2.56 -20.61 -1.21
N ALA A 160 3.62 -20.43 -0.42
CA ALA A 160 4.04 -21.46 0.53
C ALA A 160 2.96 -21.76 1.59
N ALA A 161 2.26 -20.73 2.09
CA ALA A 161 1.15 -20.91 3.02
C ALA A 161 -0.03 -21.66 2.36
N PHE A 162 -0.35 -21.34 1.11
CA PHE A 162 -1.38 -22.02 0.33
C PHE A 162 -1.06 -23.51 0.11
N GLU A 163 0.17 -23.83 -0.31
CA GLU A 163 0.60 -25.22 -0.51
C GLU A 163 0.58 -26.02 0.81
N ASN A 164 0.95 -25.39 1.93
CA ASN A 164 0.83 -26.02 3.24
C ASN A 164 -0.63 -26.33 3.61
N ALA A 165 -1.55 -25.40 3.33
CA ALA A 165 -2.98 -25.61 3.54
C ALA A 165 -3.52 -26.74 2.64
N HIS A 166 -3.10 -26.77 1.37
CA HIS A 166 -3.50 -27.83 0.43
C HIS A 166 -2.99 -29.20 0.86
N SER A 167 -1.72 -29.29 1.26
CA SER A 167 -1.12 -30.52 1.77
C SER A 167 -1.82 -30.99 3.05
N ASN A 168 -2.17 -30.07 3.96
CA ASN A 168 -2.95 -30.40 5.13
C ASN A 168 -4.35 -30.91 4.72
N TRP A 169 -5.07 -30.22 3.84
CA TRP A 169 -6.38 -30.66 3.35
C TRP A 169 -6.34 -32.06 2.71
N ALA A 170 -5.29 -32.38 1.97
CA ALA A 170 -5.13 -33.68 1.34
C ALA A 170 -4.90 -34.79 2.37
N ASN A 171 -4.02 -34.54 3.35
CA ASN A 171 -3.41 -35.57 4.20
C ASN A 171 -3.90 -35.58 5.66
N ASN A 172 -4.72 -34.62 6.08
CA ASN A 172 -5.18 -34.52 7.47
C ASN A 172 -6.12 -35.68 7.83
N GLU A 173 -5.85 -36.31 8.97
CA GLU A 173 -6.62 -37.43 9.53
C GLU A 173 -8.13 -37.14 9.62
N LEU A 174 -8.53 -35.90 9.89
CA LEU A 174 -9.93 -35.48 9.96
C LEU A 174 -10.65 -35.59 8.62
N THR A 175 -9.91 -35.48 7.52
CA THR A 175 -10.45 -35.41 6.15
C THR A 175 -10.11 -36.66 5.32
N LYS A 176 -9.43 -37.64 5.91
CA LYS A 176 -8.90 -38.82 5.18
C LYS A 176 -10.00 -39.68 4.56
N ASN A 177 -11.17 -39.73 5.22
CA ASN A 177 -12.31 -40.57 4.84
C ASN A 177 -13.39 -39.77 4.09
N PHE A 178 -13.09 -38.55 3.64
CA PHE A 178 -14.03 -37.76 2.87
C PHE A 178 -14.04 -38.25 1.43
N ASP A 179 -15.21 -38.17 0.78
CA ASP A 179 -15.31 -38.48 -0.64
C ASP A 179 -14.35 -37.59 -1.47
N PRO A 180 -13.54 -38.14 -2.40
CA PRO A 180 -12.58 -37.36 -3.17
C PRO A 180 -13.20 -36.24 -4.02
N GLN A 181 -14.40 -36.46 -4.60
CA GLN A 181 -15.05 -35.42 -5.39
C GLN A 181 -15.58 -34.30 -4.49
N TRP A 182 -16.14 -34.64 -3.34
CA TRP A 182 -16.54 -33.68 -2.32
C TRP A 182 -15.33 -32.87 -1.82
N LYS A 183 -14.20 -33.54 -1.54
CA LYS A 183 -12.96 -32.86 -1.14
C LYS A 183 -12.50 -31.85 -2.19
N LYS A 184 -12.58 -32.22 -3.46
CA LYS A 184 -12.23 -31.35 -4.59
C LYS A 184 -13.15 -30.13 -4.67
N VAL A 185 -14.47 -30.32 -4.54
CA VAL A 185 -15.44 -29.22 -4.56
C VAL A 185 -15.19 -28.24 -3.43
N LYS A 186 -14.99 -28.73 -2.19
CA LYS A 186 -14.70 -27.87 -1.04
C LYS A 186 -13.38 -27.14 -1.16
N TRP A 187 -12.34 -27.83 -1.65
CA TRP A 187 -11.07 -27.18 -1.91
C TRP A 187 -11.23 -26.05 -2.93
N ASN A 188 -11.96 -26.24 -4.02
CA ASN A 188 -12.19 -25.17 -5.00
C ASN A 188 -12.85 -23.92 -4.37
N ILE A 189 -13.84 -24.11 -3.49
CA ILE A 189 -14.46 -23.00 -2.75
C ILE A 189 -13.42 -22.27 -1.89
N TRP A 190 -12.56 -23.01 -1.20
CA TRP A 190 -11.47 -22.43 -0.43
C TRP A 190 -10.47 -21.68 -1.32
N VAL A 191 -10.12 -22.22 -2.48
CA VAL A 191 -9.22 -21.58 -3.45
C VAL A 191 -9.79 -20.23 -3.89
N ASP A 192 -11.06 -20.18 -4.27
CA ASP A 192 -11.72 -18.94 -4.69
C ASP A 192 -11.74 -17.91 -3.56
N TYR A 193 -12.08 -18.33 -2.35
CA TYR A 193 -12.06 -17.47 -1.16
C TYR A 193 -10.66 -16.94 -0.84
N PHE A 194 -9.65 -17.81 -0.81
CA PHE A 194 -8.28 -17.41 -0.50
C PHE A 194 -7.72 -16.49 -1.58
N ASN A 195 -8.05 -16.70 -2.85
CA ASN A 195 -7.67 -15.80 -3.94
C ASN A 195 -8.28 -14.39 -3.77
N ASP A 196 -9.52 -14.27 -3.28
CA ASP A 196 -10.13 -12.97 -2.95
C ASP A 196 -9.38 -12.26 -1.80
N ILE A 197 -8.95 -13.00 -0.77
CA ILE A 197 -8.08 -12.48 0.28
C ILE A 197 -6.77 -11.94 -0.33
N LEU A 198 -6.07 -12.75 -1.13
CA LEU A 198 -4.80 -12.37 -1.74
C LEU A 198 -4.94 -11.14 -2.64
N HIS A 199 -6.03 -11.07 -3.42
CA HIS A 199 -6.33 -9.91 -4.25
C HIS A 199 -6.53 -8.65 -3.40
N THR A 200 -7.28 -8.76 -2.31
CA THR A 200 -7.51 -7.66 -1.36
C THR A 200 -6.20 -7.17 -0.72
N LEU A 201 -5.32 -8.10 -0.31
CA LEU A 201 -4.01 -7.73 0.24
C LEU A 201 -3.11 -7.05 -0.81
N LYS A 202 -3.19 -7.45 -2.09
CA LYS A 202 -2.50 -6.77 -3.19
C LYS A 202 -2.99 -5.32 -3.37
N ILE A 203 -4.30 -5.08 -3.26
CA ILE A 203 -4.87 -3.73 -3.25
C ILE A 203 -4.30 -2.90 -2.08
N LYS A 204 -4.26 -3.48 -0.87
CA LYS A 204 -3.66 -2.83 0.30
C LYS A 204 -2.18 -2.51 0.08
N ASP A 205 -1.41 -3.42 -0.51
CA ASP A 205 0.00 -3.20 -0.82
C ASP A 205 0.22 -2.11 -1.87
N TYR A 206 -0.69 -1.98 -2.84
CA TYR A 206 -0.71 -0.85 -3.77
C TYR A 206 -0.97 0.47 -3.02
N MET A 207 -2.02 0.52 -2.19
CA MET A 207 -2.35 1.72 -1.40
C MET A 207 -1.23 2.13 -0.43
N LEU A 208 -0.51 1.15 0.13
CA LEU A 208 0.67 1.37 0.96
C LEU A 208 1.79 2.04 0.16
N HIS A 209 2.10 1.51 -1.02
CA HIS A 209 3.12 2.10 -1.89
C HIS A 209 2.77 3.54 -2.26
N VAL A 210 1.52 3.77 -2.64
CA VAL A 210 1.01 5.11 -2.92
C VAL A 210 1.14 6.04 -1.70
N SER A 211 0.87 5.53 -0.49
CA SER A 211 1.11 6.28 0.75
C SER A 211 2.57 6.68 0.95
N ILE A 212 3.53 5.83 0.56
CA ILE A 212 4.96 6.17 0.58
C ILE A 212 5.23 7.31 -0.43
N LEU A 213 4.68 7.22 -1.64
CA LEU A 213 4.84 8.25 -2.68
C LEU A 213 4.25 9.60 -2.27
N HIS A 214 3.15 9.62 -1.49
CA HIS A 214 2.59 10.86 -0.95
C HIS A 214 3.60 11.67 -0.12
N LEU A 215 4.54 10.99 0.53
CA LEU A 215 5.51 11.61 1.44
C LEU A 215 6.69 12.26 0.70
N LYS A 216 6.84 12.02 -0.62
CA LYS A 216 7.93 12.58 -1.45
C LYS A 216 9.30 12.37 -0.78
N THR A 217 9.52 11.14 -0.33
CA THR A 217 10.72 10.78 0.44
C THR A 217 11.88 10.37 -0.48
N ILE A 218 13.07 10.27 0.11
CA ILE A 218 14.26 9.74 -0.57
C ILE A 218 14.20 8.22 -0.68
N SER A 219 14.93 7.67 -1.65
CA SER A 219 14.97 6.24 -1.93
C SER A 219 15.39 5.39 -0.72
N SER A 220 16.31 5.87 0.13
CA SER A 220 16.75 5.14 1.33
C SER A 220 15.64 4.94 2.36
N SER A 221 14.80 5.95 2.59
CA SER A 221 13.66 5.81 3.51
C SER A 221 12.57 4.91 2.93
N CYS A 222 12.36 4.92 1.60
CA CYS A 222 11.47 3.94 0.97
C CYS A 222 11.99 2.50 1.18
N LYS A 223 13.30 2.28 1.04
CA LYS A 223 13.93 0.98 1.31
C LYS A 223 13.68 0.52 2.75
N GLU A 224 13.89 1.40 3.74
CA GLU A 224 13.67 1.08 5.15
C GLU A 224 12.24 0.62 5.43
N VAL A 225 11.25 1.25 4.80
CA VAL A 225 9.84 0.82 4.92
C VAL A 225 9.68 -0.60 4.34
N TYR A 226 10.20 -0.87 3.15
CA TYR A 226 10.09 -2.21 2.54
C TYR A 226 10.85 -3.30 3.29
N ASP A 227 12.01 -2.99 3.86
CA ASP A 227 12.75 -3.92 4.70
C ASP A 227 11.97 -4.24 5.99
N ALA A 228 11.34 -3.25 6.62
CA ALA A 228 10.46 -3.45 7.77
C ALA A 228 9.20 -4.28 7.42
N LEU A 229 8.64 -4.06 6.22
CA LEU A 229 7.52 -4.85 5.71
C LEU A 229 7.90 -6.31 5.46
N LYS A 230 9.06 -6.56 4.84
CA LYS A 230 9.60 -7.93 4.67
C LYS A 230 9.78 -8.62 6.02
N ALA A 231 10.39 -7.94 7.00
CA ALA A 231 10.67 -8.51 8.32
C ALA A 231 9.41 -8.83 9.14
N SER A 232 8.34 -8.05 8.98
CA SER A 232 7.10 -8.23 9.74
C SER A 232 6.06 -9.13 9.06
N LEU A 233 6.16 -9.37 7.75
CA LEU A 233 5.13 -10.05 6.95
C LEU A 233 4.62 -11.36 7.56
N ILE A 234 5.53 -12.29 7.87
CA ILE A 234 5.16 -13.61 8.40
C ILE A 234 4.45 -13.45 9.74
N LYS A 235 4.99 -12.61 10.63
CA LYS A 235 4.38 -12.35 11.94
C LYS A 235 2.97 -11.79 11.81
N THR A 236 2.75 -10.89 10.85
CA THR A 236 1.44 -10.25 10.62
C THR A 236 0.40 -11.25 10.11
N TYR A 237 0.73 -12.08 9.12
CA TYR A 237 -0.28 -12.89 8.41
C TYR A 237 -0.37 -14.35 8.84
N ASN A 238 0.59 -14.87 9.61
CA ASN A 238 0.58 -16.28 10.03
C ASN A 238 -0.69 -16.65 10.80
N ASN A 239 -1.07 -15.88 11.82
CA ASN A 239 -2.26 -16.19 12.62
C ASN A 239 -3.57 -16.00 11.85
N PRO A 240 -3.80 -14.89 11.13
CA PRO A 240 -4.98 -14.73 10.28
C PRO A 240 -5.18 -15.88 9.30
N PHE A 241 -4.15 -16.22 8.51
CA PHE A 241 -4.28 -17.28 7.49
C PHE A 241 -4.53 -18.65 8.12
N LYS A 242 -3.87 -18.94 9.25
CA LYS A 242 -4.10 -20.15 10.02
C LYS A 242 -5.55 -20.23 10.52
N ASN A 243 -6.09 -19.14 11.05
CA ASN A 243 -7.48 -19.08 11.54
C ASN A 243 -8.49 -19.26 10.41
N GLU A 244 -8.30 -18.58 9.28
CA GLU A 244 -9.16 -18.75 8.10
C GLU A 244 -9.19 -20.21 7.63
N TYR A 245 -8.00 -20.84 7.54
CA TYR A 245 -7.90 -22.24 7.13
C TYR A 245 -8.56 -23.18 8.14
N PHE A 246 -8.38 -22.97 9.44
CA PHE A 246 -9.04 -23.82 10.44
C PHE A 246 -10.55 -23.64 10.47
N ASN A 247 -11.06 -22.43 10.24
CA ASN A 247 -12.50 -22.19 10.10
C ASN A 247 -13.06 -22.98 8.90
N PHE A 248 -12.36 -22.95 7.75
CA PHE A 248 -12.71 -23.77 6.59
C PHE A 248 -12.67 -25.27 6.90
N LEU A 249 -11.61 -25.74 7.55
CA LEU A 249 -11.45 -27.15 7.90
C LEU A 249 -12.59 -27.63 8.83
N ASN A 250 -12.84 -26.89 9.91
CA ASN A 250 -13.84 -27.25 10.92
C ASN A 250 -15.25 -27.23 10.32
N SER A 251 -15.60 -26.18 9.58
CA SER A 251 -16.91 -26.09 8.92
C SER A 251 -17.13 -27.21 7.90
N SER A 252 -16.09 -27.58 7.17
CA SER A 252 -16.12 -28.72 6.24
C SER A 252 -16.33 -30.05 6.96
N VAL A 253 -15.64 -30.28 8.08
CA VAL A 253 -15.81 -31.50 8.91
C VAL A 253 -17.25 -31.58 9.44
N GLU A 254 -17.77 -30.50 10.01
CA GLU A 254 -19.14 -30.47 10.53
C GLU A 254 -20.20 -30.73 9.44
N GLU A 255 -20.01 -30.16 8.26
CA GLU A 255 -20.93 -30.38 7.13
C GLU A 255 -20.92 -31.84 6.69
N TRP A 256 -19.73 -32.45 6.58
CA TRP A 256 -19.59 -33.85 6.22
C TRP A 256 -20.24 -34.79 7.24
N GLU A 257 -20.06 -34.51 8.54
CA GLU A 257 -20.70 -35.28 9.60
C GLU A 257 -22.23 -35.19 9.59
N LYS A 258 -22.78 -34.03 9.24
CA LYS A 258 -24.24 -33.85 9.08
C LYS A 258 -24.78 -34.66 7.91
N GLN A 259 -24.04 -34.75 6.80
CA GLN A 259 -24.44 -35.56 5.65
C GLN A 259 -24.52 -37.06 5.96
N LYS A 260 -23.70 -37.56 6.90
CA LYS A 260 -23.75 -38.97 7.33
C LYS A 260 -24.93 -39.33 8.23
N LYS A 261 -25.58 -38.34 8.84
CA LYS A 261 -26.70 -38.54 9.77
C LYS A 261 -28.07 -38.52 9.07
N ASN A 262 -28.11 -38.12 7.80
CA ASN A 262 -29.28 -38.08 6.94
C ASN A 262 -29.18 -39.15 5.84
#